data_AF-A0A3M2LXD1-F1
#
_entry.id   AF-A0A3M2LXD1-F1
#
_cell.length_a   1.000
_cell.length_b   1.000
_cell.length_c   1.000
_cell.angle_alpha   90.00
_cell.angle_beta   90.00
_cell.angle_gamma   90.00
#
_symmetry.space_group_name_H-M   'P 1'
#
loop_
_entity.id
_entity.type
_entity.pdbx_description
1 polymer ?
#
loop_
_entity_poly.entity_id
_entity_poly.type
_entity_poly.pdbx_seq_one_letter_code
_entity_poly.pdbx_strand_id
1 'polypeptide(L)'
;MSLTLRGVGVRATDLDAWRARRLLWRLALDLRGRGWTTEARTAEFPPMLRVRAPGMPSIGETVTAVRHVDGWWFRTSGGRNIAHATDTASAAGTLDELLRPWLDAASP
;
A
#
# COMPACT_ATOMS: atom_id res chain seq x y z
N MET A 1 -1.74 48.33 6.98
CA MET A 1 -2.66 47.31 7.54
C MET A 1 -2.73 46.19 6.52
N SER A 2 -1.88 45.18 6.67
CA SER A 2 -1.73 44.08 5.69
C SER A 2 -2.14 42.77 6.36
N LEU A 3 -3.18 42.14 5.82
CA LEU A 3 -3.68 40.84 6.27
C LEU A 3 -2.67 39.75 5.94
N THR A 4 -2.18 39.07 6.97
CA THR A 4 -1.31 37.90 6.84
C THR A 4 -2.19 36.66 6.65
N LEU A 5 -2.23 36.11 5.43
CA LEU A 5 -2.64 34.72 5.23
C LEU A 5 -1.37 33.86 5.27
N ARG A 6 -1.01 33.36 6.46
CA ARG A 6 0.00 32.29 6.62
C ARG A 6 -0.61 30.97 6.13
N GLY A 7 -0.71 30.81 4.81
CA GLY A 7 -0.90 29.50 4.19
C GLY A 7 0.41 28.73 4.31
N VAL A 8 0.47 27.73 5.19
CA VAL A 8 1.57 26.76 5.24
C VAL A 8 1.55 26.01 3.91
N GLY A 9 2.48 26.33 3.01
CA GLY A 9 2.60 25.63 1.73
C GLY A 9 2.94 24.16 1.96
N VAL A 10 2.01 23.26 1.65
CA VAL A 10 2.25 21.80 1.67
C VAL A 10 3.29 21.49 0.61
N ARG A 11 4.41 20.85 0.99
CA ARG A 11 5.45 20.45 0.03
C ARG A 11 4.89 19.34 -0.87
N ALA A 12 5.33 19.28 -2.12
CA ALA A 12 4.90 18.22 -3.04
C ALA A 12 5.11 16.80 -2.48
N THR A 13 6.17 16.60 -1.68
CA THR A 13 6.46 15.35 -0.96
C THR A 13 5.45 15.03 0.14
N ASP A 14 4.90 16.03 0.81
CA ASP A 14 3.90 15.84 1.87
C ASP A 14 2.55 15.48 1.26
N LEU A 15 2.19 16.11 0.13
CA LEU A 15 1.00 15.77 -0.64
C LEU A 15 1.10 14.35 -1.22
N ASP A 16 2.27 13.99 -1.75
CA ASP A 16 2.54 12.64 -2.27
C ASP A 16 2.49 11.60 -1.14
N ALA A 17 3.06 11.90 0.04
CA ALA A 17 2.97 11.02 1.21
C ALA A 17 1.52 10.86 1.70
N TRP A 18 0.75 11.94 1.75
CA TRP A 18 -0.68 11.89 2.09
C TRP A 18 -1.46 11.05 1.08
N ARG A 19 -1.20 11.22 -0.22
CA ARG A 19 -1.86 10.48 -1.29
C ARG A 19 -1.50 9.00 -1.24
N ALA A 20 -0.23 8.68 -1.02
CA ALA A 20 0.24 7.31 -0.82
C ALA A 20 -0.49 6.63 0.35
N ARG A 21 -0.59 7.29 1.51
CA ARG A 21 -1.33 6.78 2.68
C ARG A 21 -2.78 6.48 2.34
N ARG A 22 -3.47 7.40 1.64
CA ARG A 22 -4.87 7.21 1.23
C ARG A 22 -5.04 6.01 0.29
N LEU A 23 -4.13 5.84 -0.67
CA LEU A 23 -4.18 4.72 -1.61
C LEU A 23 -3.93 3.39 -0.90
N LEU A 24 -2.92 3.33 -0.01
CA LEU A 24 -2.63 2.15 0.80
C LEU A 24 -3.78 1.79 1.74
N TRP A 25 -4.48 2.78 2.31
CA TRP A 25 -5.67 2.52 3.11
C TRP A 25 -6.80 1.87 2.30
N ARG A 26 -7.03 2.32 1.06
CA ARG A 26 -8.02 1.70 0.18
C ARG A 26 -7.65 0.25 -0.16
N LEU A 27 -6.40 0.00 -0.51
CA LEU A 27 -5.90 -1.36 -0.73
C LEU A 27 -6.05 -2.24 0.53
N ALA A 28 -5.80 -1.68 1.72
CA ALA A 28 -5.95 -2.40 2.97
C ALA A 28 -7.39 -2.86 3.22
N LEU A 29 -8.40 -2.08 2.81
CA LEU A 29 -9.80 -2.49 2.92
C LEU A 29 -10.11 -3.71 2.04
N ASP A 30 -9.68 -3.68 0.78
CA ASP A 30 -9.91 -4.81 -0.14
C ASP A 30 -9.19 -6.08 0.33
N LEU A 31 -7.95 -5.94 0.82
CA LEU A 31 -7.18 -7.06 1.38
C LEU A 31 -7.83 -7.65 2.64
N ARG A 32 -8.32 -6.80 3.55
CA ARG A 32 -9.07 -7.27 4.74
C ARG A 32 -10.36 -7.98 4.35
N GLY A 33 -11.06 -7.48 3.33
CA GLY A 33 -12.24 -8.15 2.77
C GLY A 33 -11.95 -9.55 2.22
N ARG A 34 -10.70 -9.83 1.85
CA ARG A 34 -10.21 -11.14 1.39
C ARG A 34 -9.59 -12.00 2.49
N GLY A 35 -9.60 -11.54 3.75
CA GLY A 35 -9.09 -12.28 4.90
C GLY A 35 -7.62 -12.03 5.25
N TRP A 36 -6.94 -11.09 4.58
CA TRP A 36 -5.57 -10.72 4.94
C TRP A 36 -5.54 -9.81 6.18
N THR A 37 -4.49 -9.97 6.98
CA THR A 37 -4.15 -9.00 8.03
C THR A 37 -3.29 -7.89 7.43
N THR A 38 -3.62 -6.64 7.72
CA THR A 38 -2.89 -5.48 7.19
C THR A 38 -2.47 -4.51 8.29
N GLU A 39 -1.23 -4.05 8.26
CA GLU A 39 -0.66 -3.07 9.19
C GLU A 39 -0.08 -1.90 8.38
N ALA A 40 -0.62 -0.69 8.60
CA ALA A 40 -0.11 0.51 7.93
C ALA A 40 1.11 1.04 8.69
N ARG A 41 2.21 1.27 7.97
CA ARG A 41 3.45 1.84 8.49
C ARG A 41 3.63 3.25 7.95
N THR A 42 2.93 4.19 8.57
CA THR A 42 2.81 5.58 8.08
C THR A 42 3.88 6.53 8.60
N ALA A 43 4.64 6.10 9.61
CA ALA A 43 5.81 6.80 10.13
C ALA A 43 7.06 6.60 9.25
N GLU A 44 7.07 5.56 8.42
CA GLU A 44 8.14 5.29 7.45
C GLU A 44 7.99 6.19 6.20
N PHE A 45 9.12 6.48 5.54
CA PHE A 45 9.16 7.22 4.28
C PHE A 45 9.88 6.38 3.20
N PRO A 46 9.18 5.94 2.14
CA PRO A 46 7.76 6.20 1.85
C PRO A 46 6.81 5.43 2.79
N PRO A 47 5.55 5.86 2.95
CA PRO A 47 4.53 5.09 3.66
C PRO A 47 4.38 3.68 3.08
N MET A 48 4.22 2.68 3.95
CA MET A 48 4.09 1.28 3.53
C MET A 48 2.84 0.61 4.12
N LEU A 49 2.40 -0.46 3.48
CA LEU A 49 1.37 -1.37 3.97
C LEU A 49 1.99 -2.76 4.10
N ARG A 50 2.03 -3.30 5.32
CA ARG A 50 2.40 -4.69 5.55
C ARG A 50 1.15 -5.56 5.45
N VAL A 51 1.23 -6.59 4.62
CA VAL A 51 0.18 -7.59 4.39
C VAL A 51 0.68 -8.92 4.92
N ARG A 52 -0.12 -9.62 5.73
CA ARG A 52 0.26 -10.90 6.34
C ARG A 52 -0.89 -11.90 6.30
N ALA A 53 -0.55 -13.17 6.12
CA ALA A 53 -1.48 -14.27 6.25
C ALA A 53 -2.06 -14.32 7.67
N PRO A 54 -3.38 -14.52 7.82
CA PRO A 54 -3.98 -14.70 9.14
C PRO A 54 -3.41 -15.97 9.79
N GLY A 55 -2.93 -15.86 11.04
CA GLY A 55 -2.35 -17.00 11.78
C GLY A 55 -0.93 -17.41 11.36
N MET A 56 -0.37 -16.85 10.27
CA MET A 56 0.98 -17.17 9.78
C MET A 56 1.77 -15.88 9.49
N PRO A 57 2.21 -15.14 10.54
CA PRO A 57 2.79 -13.81 10.38
C PRO A 57 4.13 -13.76 9.63
N SER A 58 4.79 -14.91 9.43
CA SER A 58 5.97 -15.08 8.59
C SER A 58 5.67 -15.00 7.10
N ILE A 59 4.43 -15.25 6.68
CA ILE A 59 3.99 -15.19 5.29
C ILE A 59 3.31 -13.86 5.03
N GLY A 60 3.83 -13.09 4.08
CA GLY A 60 3.30 -11.78 3.76
C GLY A 60 4.13 -11.02 2.76
N GLU A 61 3.73 -9.78 2.51
CA GLU A 61 4.38 -8.85 1.59
C GLU A 61 4.34 -7.43 2.19
N THR A 62 5.24 -6.57 1.75
CA THR A 62 5.17 -5.15 2.03
C THR A 62 4.92 -4.40 0.73
N VAL A 63 3.90 -3.53 0.74
CA VAL A 63 3.45 -2.79 -0.44
C VAL A 63 3.66 -1.30 -0.21
N THR A 64 4.16 -0.63 -1.24
CA THR A 64 4.24 0.84 -1.31
C THR A 64 3.33 1.36 -2.41
N ALA A 65 2.85 2.59 -2.27
CA ALA A 65 2.23 3.32 -3.37
C ALA A 65 3.27 4.30 -3.92
N VAL A 66 3.57 4.19 -5.21
CA VAL A 66 4.64 4.95 -5.86
C VAL A 66 4.11 5.72 -7.05
N ARG A 67 4.66 6.91 -7.25
CA ARG A 67 4.29 7.78 -8.36
C ARG A 67 5.12 7.44 -9.60
N HIS A 68 4.44 7.21 -10.71
CA HIS A 68 5.00 7.03 -12.05
C HIS A 68 4.47 8.13 -12.99
N VAL A 69 4.97 8.14 -14.22
CA VAL A 69 4.58 9.10 -15.27
C VAL A 69 3.10 9.02 -15.64
N ASP A 70 2.52 7.82 -15.55
CA ASP A 70 1.16 7.48 -15.94
C ASP A 70 0.18 7.44 -14.75
N GLY A 71 0.66 7.72 -13.53
CA GLY A 71 -0.18 7.76 -12.33
C GLY A 71 0.48 7.10 -11.13
N TRP A 72 -0.34 6.58 -10.23
CA TRP A 72 0.14 5.92 -9.02
C TRP A 72 0.05 4.42 -9.19
N TRP A 73 1.04 3.68 -8.70
CA TRP A 73 1.07 2.23 -8.76
C TRP A 73 1.32 1.63 -7.38
N PHE A 74 0.75 0.45 -7.14
CA PHE A 74 1.15 -0.38 -6.02
C PHE A 74 2.37 -1.20 -6.40
N ARG A 75 3.35 -1.26 -5.51
CA ARG A 75 4.64 -1.93 -5.73
C ARG A 75 5.02 -2.80 -4.54
N THR A 76 5.43 -4.03 -4.81
CA THR A 76 5.91 -4.97 -3.78
C THR A 76 7.29 -4.58 -3.23
N SER A 77 7.72 -5.21 -2.13
CA SER A 77 9.06 -5.00 -1.58
C SER A 77 10.17 -5.43 -2.54
N GLY A 78 9.90 -6.45 -3.37
CA GLY A 78 10.77 -6.89 -4.47
C GLY A 78 10.81 -5.94 -5.67
N GLY A 79 10.12 -4.79 -5.63
CA GLY A 79 10.16 -3.76 -6.67
C GLY A 79 9.20 -3.98 -7.84
N ARG A 80 8.35 -5.02 -7.81
CA ARG A 80 7.38 -5.31 -8.87
C ARG A 80 6.15 -4.41 -8.74
N ASN A 81 5.81 -3.68 -9.79
CA ASN A 81 4.52 -2.99 -9.89
C ASN A 81 3.41 -4.02 -10.15
N ILE A 82 2.37 -4.01 -9.32
CA ILE A 82 1.31 -5.04 -9.35
C ILE A 82 0.00 -4.55 -9.96
N ALA A 83 -0.35 -3.27 -9.78
CA ALA A 83 -1.51 -2.66 -10.43
C ALA A 83 -1.45 -1.13 -10.31
N HIS A 84 -2.18 -0.45 -11.19
CA HIS A 84 -2.44 0.99 -11.03
C HIS A 84 -3.28 1.22 -9.77
N ALA A 85 -2.99 2.27 -9.01
CA ALA A 85 -3.51 2.46 -7.66
C ALA A 85 -4.99 2.86 -7.60
N THR A 86 -5.64 3.07 -8.76
CA THR A 86 -7.10 3.18 -8.87
C THR A 86 -7.80 1.84 -8.88
N ASP A 87 -7.07 0.74 -9.17
CA ASP A 87 -7.57 -0.63 -9.21
C ASP A 87 -7.02 -1.46 -8.03
N THR A 88 -7.59 -1.20 -6.85
CA THR A 88 -7.20 -1.89 -5.61
C THR A 88 -7.61 -3.36 -5.63
N ALA A 89 -8.66 -3.71 -6.36
CA ALA A 89 -9.13 -5.09 -6.48
C ALA A 89 -8.15 -5.96 -7.29
N SER A 90 -7.62 -5.45 -8.41
CA SER A 90 -6.57 -6.13 -9.18
C SER A 90 -5.30 -6.29 -8.34
N ALA A 91 -4.87 -5.22 -7.65
CA ALA A 91 -3.71 -5.28 -6.76
C ALA A 91 -3.84 -6.35 -5.67
N ALA A 92 -5.02 -6.43 -5.03
CA ALA A 92 -5.30 -7.44 -4.02
C ALA A 92 -5.30 -8.87 -4.60
N GLY A 93 -5.84 -9.05 -5.80
CA GLY A 93 -5.79 -10.35 -6.51
C GLY A 93 -4.38 -10.78 -6.86
N THR A 94 -3.53 -9.87 -7.34
CA THR A 94 -2.12 -10.17 -7.58
C THR A 94 -1.37 -10.54 -6.30
N LEU A 95 -1.74 -9.96 -5.15
CA LEU A 95 -1.17 -10.34 -3.86
C LEU A 95 -1.66 -11.72 -3.40
N ASP A 96 -2.92 -12.06 -3.62
CA ASP A 96 -3.43 -13.43 -3.39
C ASP A 96 -2.59 -14.45 -4.18
N GLU A 97 -2.42 -14.23 -5.48
CA GLU A 97 -1.66 -15.10 -6.37
C GLU A 97 -0.18 -15.18 -5.98
N LEU A 98 0.42 -14.05 -5.60
CA LEU A 98 1.82 -14.00 -5.18
C LEU A 98 2.07 -14.79 -3.89
N LEU A 99 1.13 -14.74 -2.95
CA LEU A 99 1.30 -15.31 -1.61
C LEU A 99 0.75 -16.75 -1.49
N ARG A 100 -0.15 -17.17 -2.39
CA ARG A 100 -0.76 -18.51 -2.37
C ARG A 100 0.26 -19.65 -2.32
N PRO A 101 1.32 -19.71 -3.14
CA PRO A 101 2.26 -20.83 -3.10
C PRO A 101 2.92 -21.01 -1.73
N TRP A 102 3.14 -19.92 -1.00
CA TRP A 102 3.71 -19.96 0.34
C TRP A 102 2.70 -20.44 1.39
N LEU A 103 1.43 -20.08 1.24
CA LEU A 103 0.35 -20.60 2.06
C LEU A 103 0.18 -22.10 1.87
N ASP A 104 0.16 -22.56 0.62
CA ASP A 104 -0.01 -23.97 0.28
C ASP A 104 1.16 -24.81 0.84
N ALA A 105 2.39 -24.31 0.74
CA ALA A 105 3.58 -24.98 1.29
C ALA A 105 3.66 -24.99 2.82
N ALA A 106 2.97 -24.06 3.49
CA ALA A 106 2.92 -23.97 4.95
C ALA A 106 1.70 -24.69 5.55
N SER A 107 0.75 -25.11 4.71
CA SER A 107 -0.37 -25.93 5.14
C SER A 107 0.12 -27.37 5.37
N PRO A 108 -0.15 -27.96 6.54
CA PRO A 108 0.20 -29.34 6.85
C PRO A 108 -0.58 -30.36 6.00
#